data_AF-A0A544YRI7-F1
#
_entry.id   AF-A0A544YRI7-F1
#
_cell.length_a   1.000
_cell.length_b   1.000
_cell.length_c   1.000
_cell.angle_alpha   90.00
_cell.angle_beta   90.00
_cell.angle_gamma   90.00
#
_symmetry.space_group_name_H-M   'P 1'
#
loop_
_entity.id
_entity.type
_entity.pdbx_description
1 polymer ?
#
loop_
_entity_poly.entity_id
_entity_poly.type
_entity_poly.pdbx_seq_one_letter_code
_entity_poly.pdbx_strand_id
1 'polypeptide(L)'
;MRHFFGLLLGVVVAAALLLGGGWASQELVRGAAQIVDPAKDTRMLIAIGVMALVGLLLGLVLVGRVSPLATFIPSMALLAWTVVYVLDVSRAASLVPTGPSVQAELLQAGRGTLMLLSSGVYALLGVALFLPVLMPSRWARPEQEEEEEEYEESYGF
;
A
#
# COMPACT_ATOMS: atom_id res chain seq x y z
N MET A 1 -0.37 22.72 2.98
CA MET A 1 -0.13 21.77 1.86
C MET A 1 0.36 20.38 2.28
N ARG A 2 1.11 20.23 3.38
CA ARG A 2 1.62 18.93 3.89
C ARG A 2 0.57 17.82 4.11
N HIS A 3 -0.66 18.18 4.50
CA HIS A 3 -1.76 17.20 4.69
C HIS A 3 -2.30 16.64 3.37
N PHE A 4 -2.35 17.46 2.31
CA PHE A 4 -2.77 17.03 0.98
C PHE A 4 -1.75 16.04 0.39
N PHE A 5 -0.46 16.30 0.61
CA PHE A 5 0.61 15.39 0.17
C PHE A 5 0.52 14.03 0.86
N GLY A 6 0.24 14.01 2.18
CA GLY A 6 -0.01 12.77 2.91
C GLY A 6 -1.21 11.98 2.37
N LEU A 7 -2.32 12.68 2.07
CA LEU A 7 -3.50 12.04 1.48
C LEU A 7 -3.20 11.47 0.09
N LEU A 8 -2.56 12.26 -0.79
CA LEU A 8 -2.17 11.81 -2.13
C LEU A 8 -1.25 10.58 -2.05
N LEU A 9 -0.25 10.63 -1.17
CA LEU A 9 0.66 9.50 -0.94
C LEU A 9 -0.10 8.25 -0.47
N GLY A 10 -1.06 8.40 0.46
CA GLY A 10 -1.90 7.29 0.91
C GLY A 10 -2.74 6.68 -0.20
N VAL A 11 -3.28 7.49 -1.11
CA VAL A 11 -3.99 7.01 -2.31
C VAL A 11 -3.05 6.27 -3.26
N VAL A 12 -1.84 6.79 -3.49
CA VAL A 12 -0.83 6.13 -4.32
C VAL A 12 -0.43 4.79 -3.72
N VAL A 13 -0.22 4.72 -2.41
CA VAL A 13 0.11 3.47 -1.70
C VAL A 13 -1.03 2.47 -1.80
N ALA A 14 -2.28 2.91 -1.58
CA ALA A 14 -3.44 2.03 -1.73
C ALA A 14 -3.54 1.47 -3.16
N ALA A 15 -3.38 2.32 -4.18
CA ALA A 15 -3.39 1.90 -5.57
C ALA A 15 -2.23 0.94 -5.90
N ALA A 16 -1.02 1.22 -5.40
CA ALA A 16 0.15 0.37 -5.59
C ALA A 16 -0.04 -1.01 -4.95
N LEU A 17 -0.64 -1.08 -3.76
CA LEU A 17 -0.93 -2.34 -3.07
C LEU A 17 -2.00 -3.16 -3.80
N LEU A 18 -3.11 -2.51 -4.14
CA LEU A 18 -4.26 -3.19 -4.75
C LEU A 18 -3.97 -3.59 -6.20
N LEU A 19 -3.62 -2.62 -7.05
CA LEU A 19 -3.44 -2.88 -8.48
C LEU A 19 -2.06 -3.47 -8.78
N GLY A 20 -1.00 -2.83 -8.27
CA GLY A 20 0.38 -3.27 -8.48
C GLY A 20 0.67 -4.61 -7.81
N GLY A 21 0.37 -4.71 -6.51
CA GLY A 21 0.53 -5.93 -5.73
C GLY A 21 -0.38 -7.08 -6.23
N GLY A 22 -1.64 -6.78 -6.54
CA GLY A 22 -2.55 -7.75 -7.15
C GLY A 22 -2.02 -8.28 -8.48
N TRP A 23 -1.64 -7.41 -9.41
CA TRP A 23 -1.14 -7.85 -10.71
C TRP A 23 0.17 -8.65 -10.60
N ALA A 24 1.14 -8.10 -9.87
CA ALA A 24 2.46 -8.69 -9.75
C ALA A 24 2.43 -10.03 -9.00
N SER A 25 1.60 -10.17 -7.96
CA SER A 25 1.45 -11.45 -7.25
C SER A 25 0.93 -12.56 -8.18
N GLN A 26 -0.05 -12.29 -9.03
CA GLN A 26 -0.55 -13.25 -10.01
C GLN A 26 0.52 -13.65 -11.02
N GLU A 27 1.29 -12.68 -11.52
CA GLU A 27 2.36 -12.95 -12.47
C GLU A 27 3.50 -13.78 -11.85
N LEU A 28 3.84 -13.52 -10.58
CA LEU A 28 4.81 -14.31 -9.83
C LEU A 28 4.33 -15.74 -9.56
N VAL A 29 3.05 -15.91 -9.23
CA VAL A 29 2.44 -17.24 -9.05
C VAL A 29 2.41 -18.01 -10.37
N ARG A 30 2.10 -17.35 -11.49
CA ARG A 30 2.20 -17.95 -12.84
C ARG A 30 3.62 -18.42 -13.11
N GLY A 31 4.61 -17.54 -12.94
CA GLY A 31 6.02 -17.86 -13.17
C GLY A 31 6.51 -19.02 -12.29
N ALA A 32 6.12 -19.03 -11.02
CA ALA A 32 6.46 -20.12 -10.09
C ALA A 32 5.83 -21.46 -10.50
N ALA A 33 4.54 -21.46 -10.87
CA ALA A 33 3.85 -22.67 -11.31
C ALA A 33 4.43 -23.26 -12.61
N GLN A 34 4.98 -22.41 -13.47
CA GLN A 34 5.59 -22.79 -14.75
C GLN A 34 7.11 -23.01 -14.66
N ILE A 35 7.72 -22.81 -13.48
CA ILE A 35 9.17 -22.94 -13.24
C ILE A 35 9.95 -22.10 -14.27
N VAL A 36 9.50 -20.87 -14.46
CA VAL A 36 10.11 -19.95 -15.42
C VAL A 36 11.36 -19.34 -14.81
N ASP A 37 12.44 -19.29 -15.59
CA ASP A 37 13.63 -18.51 -15.25
C ASP A 37 13.29 -17.01 -15.31
N PRO A 38 13.32 -16.28 -14.18
CA PRO A 38 12.96 -14.88 -14.17
C PRO A 38 13.81 -14.08 -15.15
N ALA A 39 15.10 -14.39 -15.30
CA ALA A 39 16.00 -13.65 -16.18
C ALA A 39 15.61 -13.75 -17.68
N LYS A 40 14.80 -14.75 -18.04
CA LYS A 40 14.38 -15.01 -19.43
C LYS A 40 12.93 -14.60 -19.71
N ASP A 41 12.16 -14.25 -18.69
CA ASP A 41 10.78 -13.77 -18.82
C ASP A 41 10.68 -12.33 -18.33
N THR A 42 10.60 -11.40 -19.30
CA THR A 42 10.50 -9.96 -19.03
C THR A 42 9.28 -9.63 -18.17
N ARG A 43 8.16 -10.34 -18.32
CA ARG A 43 6.93 -10.07 -17.55
C ARG A 43 7.11 -10.46 -16.10
N MET A 44 7.81 -11.57 -15.84
CA MET A 44 8.20 -11.98 -14.49
C MET A 44 9.19 -10.99 -13.85
N LEU A 45 10.18 -10.48 -14.60
CA LEU A 45 11.10 -9.43 -14.10
C LEU A 45 10.36 -8.15 -13.74
N ILE A 46 9.42 -7.72 -14.59
CA ILE A 46 8.59 -6.53 -14.32
C ILE A 46 7.77 -6.77 -13.04
N ALA A 47 7.17 -7.94 -12.87
CA ALA A 47 6.43 -8.27 -11.66
C ALA A 47 7.29 -8.22 -10.39
N ILE A 48 8.52 -8.75 -10.43
CA ILE A 48 9.49 -8.63 -9.33
C ILE A 48 9.81 -7.15 -9.05
N GLY A 49 10.08 -6.37 -10.10
CA GLY A 49 10.36 -4.93 -9.98
C GLY A 49 9.18 -4.16 -9.37
N VAL A 50 7.95 -4.47 -9.76
CA VAL A 50 6.73 -3.88 -9.20
C VAL A 50 6.60 -4.25 -7.72
N MET A 51 6.81 -5.52 -7.33
CA MET A 51 6.78 -5.92 -5.92
C MET A 51 7.86 -5.23 -5.09
N ALA A 52 9.07 -5.06 -5.65
CA ALA A 52 10.15 -4.33 -5.00
C ALA A 52 9.78 -2.86 -4.77
N LEU A 53 9.17 -2.21 -5.78
CA LEU A 53 8.68 -0.84 -5.66
C LEU A 53 7.56 -0.72 -4.61
N VAL A 54 6.60 -1.65 -4.60
CA VAL A 54 5.53 -1.70 -3.59
C VAL A 54 6.11 -1.87 -2.18
N GLY A 55 7.08 -2.76 -2.01
CA GLY A 55 7.79 -2.96 -0.75
C GLY A 55 8.55 -1.71 -0.30
N LEU A 56 9.19 -1.00 -1.23
CA LEU A 56 9.89 0.26 -0.96
C LEU A 56 8.91 1.35 -0.52
N LEU A 57 7.78 1.51 -1.21
CA LEU A 57 6.74 2.46 -0.83
C LEU A 57 6.18 2.15 0.56
N LEU A 58 5.86 0.88 0.84
CA LEU A 58 5.42 0.44 2.17
C LEU A 58 6.46 0.81 3.25
N GLY A 59 7.72 0.45 3.04
CA GLY A 59 8.81 0.73 3.98
C GLY A 59 8.98 2.22 4.22
N LEU A 60 8.93 3.03 3.17
CA LEU A 60 9.05 4.49 3.27
C LEU A 60 7.94 5.11 4.13
N VAL A 61 6.70 4.65 3.98
CA VAL A 61 5.57 5.22 4.73
C VAL A 61 5.54 4.71 6.18
N LEU A 62 5.95 3.47 6.41
CA LEU A 62 6.07 2.90 7.76
C LEU A 62 7.19 3.56 8.58
N VAL A 63 8.36 3.78 7.98
CA VAL A 63 9.54 4.31 8.68
C VAL A 63 9.62 5.83 8.62
N GLY A 64 9.32 6.44 7.46
CA GLY A 64 9.49 7.87 7.22
C GLY A 64 8.48 8.73 7.98
N ARG A 65 8.88 9.95 8.37
CA ARG A 65 8.02 10.95 9.06
C ARG A 65 6.98 11.59 8.13
N VAL A 66 6.27 10.78 7.36
CA VAL A 66 5.12 11.21 6.55
C VAL A 66 3.88 11.33 7.42
N SER A 67 2.96 12.21 7.00
CA SER A 67 1.70 12.44 7.71
C SER A 67 0.98 11.11 7.99
N PRO A 68 0.45 10.89 9.22
CA PRO A 68 -0.28 9.67 9.58
C PRO A 68 -1.45 9.34 8.63
N LEU A 69 -2.00 10.34 7.96
CA LEU A 69 -3.03 10.16 6.92
C LEU A 69 -2.57 9.25 5.76
N ALA A 70 -1.27 9.27 5.44
CA ALA A 70 -0.70 8.47 4.35
C ALA A 70 -0.74 6.96 4.64
N THR A 71 -0.72 6.54 5.91
CA THR A 71 -0.87 5.12 6.29
C THR A 71 -2.32 4.79 6.65
N PHE A 72 -3.07 5.76 7.19
CA PHE A 72 -4.45 5.56 7.62
C PHE A 72 -5.39 5.20 6.46
N ILE A 73 -5.32 5.92 5.35
CA ILE A 73 -6.17 5.65 4.18
C ILE A 73 -5.97 4.22 3.63
N PRO A 74 -4.74 3.79 3.28
CA PRO A 74 -4.55 2.43 2.77
C PRO A 74 -4.87 1.36 3.83
N SER A 75 -4.55 1.58 5.11
CA SER A 75 -4.91 0.61 6.16
C SER A 75 -6.42 0.43 6.29
N MET A 76 -7.18 1.52 6.32
CA MET A 76 -8.65 1.45 6.38
C MET A 76 -9.24 0.77 5.15
N ALA A 77 -8.74 1.05 3.95
CA ALA A 77 -9.20 0.37 2.74
C ALA A 77 -8.99 -1.14 2.84
N LEU A 78 -7.79 -1.59 3.23
CA LEU A 78 -7.45 -3.01 3.33
C LEU A 78 -8.23 -3.71 4.46
N LEU A 79 -8.31 -3.09 5.64
CA LEU A 79 -9.00 -3.67 6.78
C LEU A 79 -10.51 -3.71 6.58
N ALA A 80 -11.11 -2.64 6.05
CA ALA A 80 -12.54 -2.62 5.75
C ALA A 80 -12.89 -3.71 4.72
N TRP A 81 -12.07 -3.87 3.68
CA TRP A 81 -12.31 -4.92 2.70
C TRP A 81 -12.12 -6.33 3.28
N THR A 82 -11.14 -6.52 4.16
CA THR A 82 -10.95 -7.76 4.91
C THR A 82 -12.17 -8.09 5.78
N VAL A 83 -12.74 -7.10 6.48
CA VAL A 83 -13.97 -7.28 7.26
C VAL A 83 -15.13 -7.67 6.37
N VAL A 84 -15.31 -7.00 5.21
CA VAL A 84 -16.35 -7.38 4.24
C VAL A 84 -16.16 -8.82 3.78
N TYR A 85 -14.93 -9.27 3.52
CA TYR A 85 -14.64 -10.65 3.13
C TYR A 85 -15.00 -11.68 4.19
N VAL A 86 -14.68 -11.39 5.46
CA VAL A 86 -15.03 -12.29 6.57
C VAL A 86 -16.54 -12.40 6.75
N LEU A 87 -17.28 -11.31 6.53
CA LEU A 87 -18.74 -11.29 6.67
C LEU A 87 -19.46 -11.90 5.45
N ASP A 88 -18.95 -11.63 4.25
CA ASP A 88 -19.55 -12.07 2.99
C ASP A 88 -18.49 -12.12 1.87
N VAL A 89 -18.02 -13.34 1.59
CA VAL A 89 -17.05 -13.63 0.54
C VAL A 89 -17.57 -13.21 -0.85
N SER A 90 -18.86 -13.43 -1.12
CA SER A 90 -19.46 -13.11 -2.43
C SER A 90 -19.49 -11.61 -2.64
N ARG A 91 -19.83 -10.85 -1.60
CA ARG A 91 -19.81 -9.40 -1.62
C ARG A 91 -18.41 -8.84 -1.72
N ALA A 92 -17.42 -9.43 -1.05
CA ALA A 92 -16.04 -9.00 -1.20
C ALA A 92 -15.50 -9.26 -2.61
N ALA A 93 -15.86 -10.39 -3.22
CA ALA A 93 -15.49 -10.73 -4.59
C ALA A 93 -16.14 -9.84 -5.64
N SER A 94 -17.39 -9.40 -5.41
CA SER A 94 -18.11 -8.52 -6.35
C SER A 94 -17.57 -7.09 -6.41
N LEU A 95 -16.76 -6.67 -5.43
CA LEU A 95 -16.06 -5.38 -5.44
C LEU A 95 -14.89 -5.34 -6.44
N VAL A 96 -14.46 -6.49 -6.95
CA VAL A 96 -13.40 -6.58 -7.96
C VAL A 96 -13.99 -6.44 -9.36
N PRO A 97 -13.36 -5.64 -10.25
CA PRO A 97 -13.80 -5.55 -11.63
C PRO A 97 -13.65 -6.91 -12.32
N THR A 98 -14.79 -7.54 -12.62
CA THR A 98 -14.88 -8.90 -13.19
C THR A 98 -15.66 -8.95 -14.52
N GLY A 99 -16.08 -7.80 -15.04
CA GLY A 99 -16.87 -7.72 -16.26
C GLY A 99 -16.08 -8.04 -17.54
N PRO A 100 -16.74 -8.57 -18.59
CA PRO A 100 -16.09 -8.90 -19.87
C PRO A 100 -15.58 -7.67 -20.64
N SER A 101 -15.99 -6.46 -20.25
CA SER A 101 -15.52 -5.19 -20.82
C SER A 101 -14.26 -4.62 -20.14
N VAL A 102 -13.75 -5.30 -19.10
CA VAL A 102 -12.59 -4.86 -18.33
C VAL A 102 -11.30 -5.31 -19.04
N GLN A 103 -10.29 -4.43 -19.07
CA GLN A 103 -8.97 -4.74 -19.64
C GLN A 103 -8.35 -5.97 -18.96
N ALA A 104 -7.68 -6.82 -19.74
CA ALA A 104 -7.15 -8.10 -19.27
C ALA A 104 -6.19 -7.94 -18.06
N GLU A 105 -5.37 -6.89 -18.05
CA GLU A 105 -4.44 -6.61 -16.95
C GLU A 105 -5.16 -6.25 -15.65
N LEU A 106 -6.28 -5.52 -15.75
CA LEU A 106 -7.08 -5.14 -14.59
C LEU A 106 -7.87 -6.33 -14.04
N LEU A 107 -8.32 -7.24 -14.91
CA LEU A 107 -8.89 -8.53 -14.51
C LEU A 107 -7.84 -9.39 -13.77
N GLN A 108 -6.60 -9.44 -14.28
CA GLN A 108 -5.49 -10.15 -13.63
C GLN A 108 -5.17 -9.55 -12.26
N ALA A 109 -5.06 -8.21 -12.18
CA ALA A 109 -4.87 -7.50 -10.91
C ALA A 109 -5.98 -7.85 -9.91
N GLY A 110 -7.23 -7.86 -10.36
CA GLY A 110 -8.38 -8.25 -9.56
C GLY A 110 -8.28 -9.66 -8.96
N ARG A 111 -7.89 -10.65 -9.75
CA ARG A 111 -7.67 -12.02 -9.25
C ARG A 111 -6.57 -12.07 -8.18
N GLY A 112 -5.50 -11.31 -8.38
CA GLY A 112 -4.43 -11.21 -7.39
C GLY A 112 -4.85 -10.52 -6.11
N THR A 113 -5.66 -9.45 -6.20
CA THR A 113 -6.22 -8.83 -5.00
C THR A 113 -7.04 -9.80 -4.18
N LEU A 114 -7.87 -10.63 -4.83
CA LEU A 114 -8.65 -11.66 -4.11
C LEU A 114 -7.76 -12.72 -3.48
N MET A 115 -6.69 -13.13 -4.17
CA MET A 115 -5.72 -14.07 -3.61
C MET A 115 -5.00 -13.50 -2.39
N LEU A 116 -4.58 -12.24 -2.43
CA LEU A 116 -3.92 -11.54 -1.31
C LEU A 116 -4.89 -11.29 -0.15
N LEU A 117 -6.17 -11.06 -0.45
CA LEU A 117 -7.24 -10.94 0.54
C LEU A 117 -7.51 -12.28 1.23
N SER A 118 -7.71 -13.36 0.45
CA SER A 118 -8.05 -14.68 0.96
C SER A 118 -6.90 -15.35 1.71
N SER A 119 -5.65 -15.02 1.37
CA SER A 119 -4.45 -15.48 2.09
C SER A 119 -4.17 -14.69 3.38
N GLY A 120 -4.93 -13.62 3.66
CA GLY A 120 -4.75 -12.78 4.84
C GLY A 120 -3.61 -11.75 4.74
N VAL A 121 -2.91 -11.66 3.60
CA VAL A 121 -1.83 -10.69 3.40
C VAL A 121 -2.35 -9.26 3.54
N TYR A 122 -3.53 -8.95 3.01
CA TYR A 122 -4.14 -7.62 3.19
C TYR A 122 -4.55 -7.32 4.64
N ALA A 123 -4.93 -8.32 5.42
CA ALA A 123 -5.17 -8.15 6.84
C ALA A 123 -3.86 -7.76 7.56
N LEU A 124 -2.77 -8.49 7.29
CA LEU A 124 -1.44 -8.22 7.86
C LEU A 124 -0.94 -6.82 7.48
N LEU A 125 -0.99 -6.47 6.20
CA LEU A 125 -0.56 -5.14 5.72
C LEU A 125 -1.45 -4.03 6.25
N GLY A 126 -2.76 -4.25 6.32
CA GLY A 126 -3.71 -3.31 6.90
C GLY A 126 -3.38 -2.99 8.36
N VAL A 127 -3.11 -4.02 9.17
CA VAL A 127 -2.68 -3.84 10.57
C VAL A 127 -1.33 -3.12 10.64
N ALA A 128 -0.34 -3.55 9.84
CA ALA A 128 0.99 -2.93 9.84
C ALA A 128 0.94 -1.44 9.51
N LEU A 129 0.13 -1.05 8.53
CA LEU A 129 -0.11 0.34 8.14
C LEU A 129 -0.95 1.12 9.17
N PHE A 130 -1.70 0.44 10.02
CA PHE A 130 -2.46 1.10 11.08
C PHE A 130 -1.58 1.44 12.29
N LEU A 131 -0.50 0.70 12.55
CA LEU A 131 0.37 0.93 13.71
C LEU A 131 0.91 2.38 13.82
N PRO A 132 1.42 3.03 12.75
CA PRO A 132 1.90 4.40 12.83
C PRO A 132 0.81 5.42 13.20
N VAL A 133 -0.47 5.10 12.95
CA VAL A 133 -1.61 5.97 13.30
C VAL A 133 -1.80 6.05 14.81
N LEU A 134 -1.49 4.97 15.52
CA LEU A 134 -1.61 4.88 16.98
C LEU A 134 -0.47 5.57 17.73
N MET A 135 0.63 5.92 17.05
CA MET A 135 1.80 6.55 17.67
C MET A 135 1.56 8.06 17.87
N PRO A 136 1.40 8.56 19.12
CA PRO A 136 1.13 9.97 19.38
C PRO A 136 2.27 10.89 18.91
N SER A 137 3.50 10.38 18.94
CA SER A 137 4.71 11.08 18.47
C SER A 137 4.70 11.44 16.98
N ARG A 138 3.82 10.82 16.17
CA ARG A 138 3.63 11.18 14.75
C ARG A 138 2.57 12.27 14.54
N TRP A 139 1.77 12.52 15.56
CA TRP A 139 0.80 13.61 15.58
C TRP A 139 1.39 14.87 16.21
N ALA A 140 2.25 14.70 17.22
CA ALA A 140 3.04 15.77 17.80
C ALA A 140 4.00 16.32 16.73
N ARG A 141 3.79 17.58 16.37
CA ARG A 141 4.67 18.33 15.46
C ARG A 141 6.03 18.48 16.16
N PRO A 142 7.18 18.41 15.45
CA PRO A 142 8.38 19.03 15.97
C PRO A 142 8.13 20.54 15.95
N GLU A 143 7.58 21.09 17.03
CA GLU A 143 7.62 22.53 17.33
C GLU A 143 9.02 22.95 17.78
N GLN A 144 9.89 21.98 18.09
CA GLN A 144 11.24 22.24 18.60
C GLN A 144 12.22 22.88 17.60
N GLU A 145 12.04 22.68 16.28
CA GLU A 145 12.94 23.30 15.29
C GLU A 145 12.52 24.74 14.95
N GLU A 146 11.21 25.08 15.00
CA GLU A 146 10.74 26.47 14.79
C GLU A 146 11.03 27.34 16.04
N GLU A 147 11.00 26.75 17.24
CA GLU A 147 11.40 27.44 18.48
C GLU A 147 12.93 27.62 18.57
N GLU A 148 13.76 26.63 18.24
CA GLU A 148 15.22 26.76 18.27
C GLU A 148 15.75 27.83 17.30
N GLU A 149 15.18 27.96 16.10
CA GLU A 149 15.53 29.05 15.16
C GLU A 149 15.09 30.44 15.69
N GLU A 150 13.94 30.55 16.37
CA GLU A 150 13.47 31.80 16.99
C GLU A 150 14.29 32.16 18.25
N TYR A 151 14.79 31.17 18.99
CA TYR A 151 15.74 31.36 20.10
C TYR A 151 17.14 31.76 19.59
N GLU A 152 17.61 31.24 18.45
CA GLU A 152 18.88 31.66 17.85
C GLU A 152 18.80 33.07 17.23
N GLU A 153 17.69 33.44 16.57
CA GLU A 153 17.48 34.81 16.07
C GLU A 153 17.33 35.86 17.19
N SER A 154 16.70 35.49 18.32
CA SER A 154 16.51 36.37 19.48
C SER A 154 17.80 36.66 20.25
N TYR A 155 18.80 35.76 20.20
CA TYR A 155 20.11 35.90 20.84
C TYR A 155 21.28 36.14 19.87
N GLY A 156 20.99 36.73 18.70
CA GLY A 156 21.93 37.22 17.69
C GLY A 156 23.43 36.92 17.91
N PHE A 157 23.90 35.86 17.25
CA PHE A 157 25.31 35.72 16.84
C PHE A 157 25.40 35.83 15.32
#